data_AF-L8GFR5-F1
#
_entry.id   AF-L8GFR5-F1
#
_cell.length_a   1.000
_cell.length_b   1.000
_cell.length_c   1.000
_cell.angle_alpha   90.00
_cell.angle_beta   90.00
_cell.angle_gamma   90.00
#
_symmetry.space_group_name_H-M   'P 1'
#
loop_
_entity.id
_entity.type
_entity.pdbx_description
1 polymer ?
#
loop_
_entity_poly.entity_id
_entity_poly.type
_entity_poly.pdbx_seq_one_letter_code
_entity_poly.pdbx_strand_id
1 'polypeptide(L)'
;MEKRDVWERLKWNGWGEKGVQYELNQNGNVEHSRTGVELPKIIPFAKDIFGLDDLENTPSVELDDIELAEPRPNEGFVSLLKSFLSASQISFDKEQRICHAYGMSFRDLWRLRKGS
;
A
#
# COMPACT_ATOMS: atom_id res chain seq x y z
N MET A 1 4.32 23.68 9.34
CA MET A 1 3.87 22.53 8.54
C MET A 1 3.77 21.35 9.49
N GLU A 2 2.60 20.75 9.61
CA GLU A 2 2.38 19.62 10.50
C GLU A 2 3.27 18.44 10.06
N LYS A 3 3.94 17.80 11.02
CA LYS A 3 4.91 16.74 10.73
C LYS A 3 4.14 15.47 10.38
N ARG A 4 4.03 15.18 9.08
CA ARG A 4 3.44 13.93 8.59
C ARG A 4 4.34 12.74 8.90
N ASP A 5 3.72 11.65 9.31
CA ASP A 5 4.41 10.40 9.52
C ASP A 5 4.89 9.79 8.19
N VAL A 6 5.84 8.86 8.27
CA VAL A 6 6.37 8.19 7.09
C VAL A 6 5.29 7.33 6.42
N TRP A 7 4.51 6.60 7.21
CA TRP A 7 3.49 5.67 6.70
C TRP A 7 2.41 6.39 5.88
N GLU A 8 2.07 7.64 6.23
CA GLU A 8 1.09 8.44 5.49
C GLU A 8 1.49 8.71 4.04
N ARG A 9 2.81 8.67 3.76
CA ARG A 9 3.39 8.94 2.43
C ARG A 9 3.66 7.68 1.62
N LEU A 10 3.63 6.50 2.24
CA LEU A 10 3.91 5.22 1.58
C LEU A 10 2.61 4.53 1.15
N LYS A 11 2.68 3.73 0.09
CA LYS A 11 1.55 2.87 -0.30
C LYS A 11 1.33 1.80 0.78
N TRP A 12 0.08 1.62 1.17
CA TRP A 12 -0.29 0.62 2.18
C TRP A 12 -0.29 -0.81 1.60
N ASN A 13 -0.48 -0.97 0.28
CA ASN A 13 -0.59 -2.26 -0.45
C ASN A 13 0.50 -2.46 -1.52
N GLY A 14 1.63 -1.76 -1.39
CA GLY A 14 2.67 -1.76 -2.40
C GLY A 14 3.93 -1.07 -1.94
N TRP A 15 4.88 -0.93 -2.88
CA TRP A 15 6.16 -0.33 -2.58
C TRP A 15 6.20 1.18 -2.84
N GLY A 16 6.90 1.90 -1.96
CA GLY A 16 7.29 3.29 -2.17
C GLY A 16 6.18 4.32 -1.96
N GLU A 17 6.40 5.52 -2.48
CA GLU A 17 5.57 6.70 -2.22
C GLU A 17 4.18 6.62 -2.87
N LYS A 18 3.14 7.12 -2.19
CA LYS A 18 1.79 7.26 -2.74
C LYS A 18 1.85 8.12 -4.02
N GLY A 19 1.10 7.72 -5.05
CA GLY A 19 1.07 8.40 -6.35
C GLY A 19 2.25 8.12 -7.29
N VAL A 20 3.27 7.36 -6.88
CA VAL A 20 4.39 6.98 -7.75
C VAL A 20 4.23 5.54 -8.23
N GLN A 21 3.93 5.33 -9.51
CA GLN A 21 3.72 3.99 -10.04
C GLN A 21 4.02 3.91 -11.53
N TYR A 22 4.01 2.67 -12.04
CA TYR A 22 3.98 2.39 -13.46
C TYR A 22 2.54 2.11 -13.86
N GLU A 23 2.01 2.89 -14.79
CA GLU A 23 0.62 2.82 -15.23
C GLU A 23 0.51 2.87 -16.75
N LEU A 24 -0.58 2.34 -17.31
CA LEU A 24 -0.85 2.44 -18.73
C LEU A 24 -1.34 3.85 -19.05
N ASN A 25 -0.68 4.53 -19.98
CA ASN A 25 -1.13 5.81 -20.50
C ASN A 25 -2.16 5.63 -21.63
N GLN A 26 -2.64 6.74 -22.18
CA GLN A 26 -3.67 6.76 -23.23
C GLN A 26 -3.23 6.06 -24.53
N ASN A 27 -1.92 5.92 -24.76
CA ASN A 27 -1.35 5.23 -25.91
C ASN A 27 -1.17 3.72 -25.66
N GLY A 28 -1.53 3.22 -24.48
CA GLY A 28 -1.33 1.82 -24.07
C GLY A 28 0.12 1.50 -23.67
N ASN A 29 0.97 2.51 -23.49
CA ASN A 29 2.35 2.33 -23.02
C ASN A 29 2.40 2.40 -21.50
N VAL A 30 3.35 1.70 -20.89
CA VAL A 30 3.66 1.90 -19.47
C VAL A 30 4.39 3.22 -19.30
N GLU A 31 3.94 4.04 -18.36
CA GLU A 31 4.52 5.34 -18.03
C GLU A 31 4.85 5.41 -16.54
N HIS A 32 5.97 6.01 -16.18
CA HIS A 32 6.32 6.27 -14.79
C HIS A 32 5.69 7.59 -14.31
N SER A 33 4.70 7.53 -13.41
CA SER A 33 3.82 8.65 -13.07
C SER A 33 4.53 9.92 -12.54
N ARG A 34 5.74 9.79 -11.98
CA ARG A 34 6.52 10.94 -11.51
C ARG A 34 7.34 11.61 -12.60
N THR A 35 7.91 10.82 -13.51
CA THR A 35 8.87 11.34 -14.50
C THR A 35 8.25 11.51 -15.89
N GLY A 36 7.06 10.94 -16.12
CA GLY A 36 6.40 10.89 -17.43
C GLY A 36 7.18 10.07 -18.46
N VAL A 37 8.16 9.28 -18.02
CA VAL A 37 8.97 8.47 -18.95
C VAL A 37 8.13 7.30 -19.42
N GLU A 38 7.89 7.26 -20.72
CA GLU A 38 7.22 6.15 -21.39
C GLU A 38 8.17 4.97 -21.65
N LEU A 39 7.63 3.77 -21.44
CA LEU A 39 8.29 2.48 -21.60
C LEU A 39 7.46 1.61 -22.55
N PRO A 40 7.41 1.94 -23.86
CA PRO A 40 6.49 1.32 -24.83
C PRO A 40 6.72 -0.18 -25.03
N LYS A 41 7.89 -0.70 -24.67
CA LYS A 41 8.27 -2.10 -24.87
C LYS A 41 7.93 -3.02 -23.70
N ILE A 42 7.51 -2.50 -22.53
CA ILE A 42 7.24 -3.33 -21.34
C ILE A 42 6.08 -4.31 -21.59
N ILE A 43 4.95 -3.84 -22.13
CA ILE A 43 3.78 -4.71 -22.37
C ILE A 43 4.05 -5.76 -23.44
N PRO A 44 4.60 -5.42 -24.63
CA PRO A 44 4.98 -6.43 -25.61
C PRO A 44 5.97 -7.46 -25.06
N PHE A 45 6.98 -6.99 -24.30
CA PHE A 45 7.96 -7.89 -23.67
C PHE A 45 7.29 -8.84 -22.66
N ALA A 46 6.40 -8.34 -21.80
CA ALA A 46 5.69 -9.18 -20.85
C ALA A 46 4.81 -10.23 -21.55
N LYS A 47 4.06 -9.84 -22.59
CA LYS A 47 3.22 -10.76 -23.38
C LYS A 47 4.03 -11.89 -24.00
N ASP A 48 5.19 -11.57 -24.58
CA ASP A 48 6.10 -12.56 -25.16
C ASP A 48 6.67 -13.52 -24.10
N ILE A 49 7.18 -12.98 -22.99
CA ILE A 49 7.78 -13.79 -21.90
C ILE A 49 6.76 -14.70 -21.22
N PHE A 50 5.52 -14.24 -21.02
CA PHE A 50 4.48 -15.02 -20.36
C PHE A 50 3.65 -15.88 -21.33
N GLY A 51 3.84 -15.74 -22.63
CA GLY A 51 3.04 -16.43 -23.65
C GLY A 51 1.56 -16.05 -23.60
N LEU A 52 1.28 -14.77 -23.32
CA LEU A 52 -0.08 -14.25 -23.13
C LEU A 52 -0.45 -13.29 -24.25
N ASP A 53 -1.63 -13.49 -24.85
CA ASP A 53 -2.18 -12.54 -25.82
C ASP A 53 -2.71 -11.27 -25.13
N ASP A 54 -3.15 -11.40 -23.87
CA ASP A 54 -3.65 -10.28 -23.08
C ASP A 54 -3.28 -10.38 -21.59
N LEU A 55 -3.28 -9.24 -20.92
CA LEU A 55 -2.97 -9.12 -19.50
C LEU A 55 -4.25 -8.75 -18.74
N GLU A 56 -4.76 -9.69 -17.94
CA GLU A 56 -5.94 -9.46 -17.12
C GLU A 56 -5.66 -8.38 -16.05
N ASN A 57 -6.59 -7.44 -15.90
CA ASN A 57 -6.52 -6.46 -14.82
C ASN A 57 -7.04 -7.07 -13.51
N THR A 58 -6.15 -7.20 -12.52
CA THR A 58 -6.49 -7.70 -11.18
C THR A 58 -6.33 -6.58 -10.13
N PRO A 59 -7.36 -5.74 -9.91
CA PRO A 59 -7.29 -4.67 -8.91
C PRO A 59 -7.13 -5.22 -7.49
N SER A 60 -6.64 -4.36 -6.59
CA SER A 60 -6.58 -4.68 -5.16
C SER A 60 -7.94 -4.42 -4.51
N VAL A 61 -8.18 -5.02 -3.35
CA VAL A 61 -9.26 -4.58 -2.45
C VAL A 61 -9.01 -3.14 -1.98
N GLU A 62 -10.08 -2.42 -1.69
CA GLU A 62 -9.99 -1.11 -1.06
C GLU A 62 -9.58 -1.24 0.41
N LEU A 63 -8.96 -0.20 0.96
CA LEU A 63 -8.52 -0.20 2.36
C LEU A 63 -9.71 -0.44 3.30
N ASP A 64 -10.84 0.19 3.02
CA ASP A 64 -12.05 0.12 3.84
C ASP A 64 -12.67 -1.29 3.83
N ASP A 65 -12.41 -2.10 2.81
CA ASP A 65 -12.88 -3.49 2.71
C ASP A 65 -12.01 -4.49 3.46
N ILE A 66 -10.84 -4.08 3.98
CA ILE A 66 -9.97 -4.97 4.76
C ILE A 66 -10.58 -5.25 6.13
N GLU A 67 -10.85 -6.51 6.42
CA GLU A 67 -11.29 -6.92 7.74
C GLU A 67 -10.07 -7.13 8.66
N LEU A 68 -10.03 -6.36 9.76
CA LEU A 68 -9.06 -6.56 10.84
C LEU A 68 -9.82 -6.89 12.12
N ALA A 69 -9.26 -7.78 12.92
CA ALA A 69 -9.75 -7.97 14.28
C ALA A 69 -9.69 -6.64 15.07
N GLU A 70 -10.63 -6.42 15.97
CA GLU A 70 -10.63 -5.24 16.84
C GLU A 70 -9.33 -5.16 17.66
N PRO A 71 -8.80 -3.94 17.91
CA PRO A 71 -7.66 -3.76 18.78
C PRO A 71 -8.03 -4.21 20.20
N ARG A 72 -7.05 -4.78 20.92
CA ARG A 72 -7.23 -5.28 22.30
C ARG A 72 -6.43 -4.43 23.29
N PRO A 73 -6.85 -3.20 23.60
CA PRO A 73 -6.12 -2.35 24.53
C PRO A 73 -6.20 -2.89 25.96
N ASN A 74 -5.10 -2.81 26.69
CA ASN A 74 -5.10 -2.95 28.14
C ASN A 74 -5.22 -1.56 28.76
N GLU A 75 -6.32 -1.29 29.45
CA GLU A 75 -6.63 0.07 29.95
C GLU A 75 -5.56 0.63 30.89
N GLY A 76 -5.02 -0.20 31.80
CA GLY A 76 -3.96 0.22 32.71
C GLY A 76 -2.68 0.59 31.97
N PHE A 77 -2.27 -0.25 31.01
CA PHE A 77 -1.10 0.00 30.18
C PHE A 77 -1.26 1.24 29.29
N VAL A 78 -2.42 1.41 28.64
CA VAL A 78 -2.72 2.58 27.80
C VAL A 78 -2.77 3.86 28.64
N SER A 79 -3.34 3.81 29.84
CA SER A 79 -3.35 4.96 30.76
C SER A 79 -1.93 5.37 31.17
N LEU A 80 -1.06 4.39 31.44
CA LEU A 80 0.36 4.64 31.70
C LEU A 80 1.07 5.25 30.49
N LEU A 81 0.84 4.73 29.28
CA LEU A 81 1.44 5.33 28.06
C LEU A 81 1.00 6.78 27.86
N LYS A 82 -0.29 7.08 28.09
CA LYS A 82 -0.86 8.43 27.98
C LYS A 82 -0.28 9.43 29.00
N SER A 83 0.37 8.98 30.08
CA SER A 83 1.06 9.88 31.00
C SER A 83 2.45 10.31 30.51
N PHE A 84 3.01 9.62 29.52
CA PHE A 84 4.35 9.91 28.97
C PHE A 84 4.34 10.36 27.51
N LEU A 85 3.33 9.95 26.73
CA LEU A 85 3.22 10.20 25.30
C LEU A 85 2.05 11.13 24.98
N SER A 86 2.17 11.92 23.92
CA SER A 86 1.05 12.70 23.41
C SER A 86 0.01 11.81 22.73
N ALA A 87 -1.23 12.30 22.62
CA ALA A 87 -2.30 11.58 21.94
C ALA A 87 -1.95 11.22 20.48
N SER A 88 -1.17 12.05 19.79
CA SER A 88 -0.71 11.80 18.42
C SER A 88 0.33 10.68 18.29
N GLN A 89 0.92 10.21 19.39
CA GLN A 89 1.91 9.13 19.40
C GLN A 89 1.30 7.76 19.70
N ILE A 90 -0.01 7.69 19.93
CA ILE A 90 -0.73 6.45 20.24
C ILE A 90 -1.93 6.36 19.29
N SER A 91 -1.99 5.30 18.50
CA SER A 91 -3.07 5.10 17.53
C SER A 91 -3.52 3.65 17.51
N PHE A 92 -4.82 3.49 17.30
CA PHE A 92 -5.47 2.21 17.04
C PHE A 92 -6.18 2.23 15.68
N ASP A 93 -5.89 3.24 14.86
CA ASP A 93 -6.48 3.43 13.53
C ASP A 93 -6.20 2.25 12.59
N LYS A 94 -7.16 1.96 11.72
CA LYS A 94 -7.11 0.83 10.80
C LYS A 94 -5.96 0.96 9.79
N GLU A 95 -5.80 2.10 9.12
CA GLU A 95 -4.74 2.30 8.12
C GLU A 95 -3.37 2.18 8.78
N GLN A 96 -3.20 2.85 9.93
CA GLN A 96 -1.94 2.79 10.64
C GLN A 96 -1.60 1.37 11.08
N ARG A 97 -2.59 0.60 11.58
CA ARG A 97 -2.37 -0.81 11.96
C ARG A 97 -1.99 -1.68 10.76
N ILE A 98 -2.60 -1.49 9.59
CA ILE A 98 -2.27 -2.23 8.36
C ILE A 98 -0.82 -1.96 7.95
N CYS A 99 -0.42 -0.69 7.92
CA CYS A 99 0.92 -0.25 7.53
C CYS A 99 2.03 -0.78 8.46
N HIS A 100 1.69 -1.26 9.66
CA HIS A 100 2.64 -1.81 10.64
C HIS A 100 2.49 -3.32 10.86
N ALA A 101 1.54 -3.98 10.19
CA ALA A 101 1.29 -5.41 10.32
C ALA A 101 2.04 -6.27 9.29
N TYR A 102 2.40 -5.67 8.15
CA TYR A 102 2.93 -6.39 6.99
C TYR A 102 4.27 -5.82 6.51
N GLY A 103 5.12 -6.72 6.01
CA GLY A 103 6.34 -6.36 5.29
C GLY A 103 6.10 -6.16 3.79
N MET A 104 7.19 -6.17 3.02
CA MET A 104 7.19 -5.99 1.57
C MET A 104 7.52 -7.29 0.82
N SER A 105 7.30 -8.44 1.46
CA SER A 105 7.45 -9.73 0.78
C SER A 105 6.30 -9.93 -0.22
N PHE A 106 6.51 -10.78 -1.23
CA PHE A 106 5.44 -11.13 -2.16
C PHE A 106 4.18 -11.63 -1.44
N ARG A 107 4.36 -12.48 -0.42
CA ARG A 107 3.25 -13.01 0.38
C ARG A 107 2.48 -11.91 1.09
N ASP A 108 3.18 -10.95 1.70
CA ASP A 108 2.54 -9.85 2.43
C ASP A 108 1.74 -8.95 1.48
N LEU A 109 2.35 -8.58 0.35
CA LEU A 109 1.69 -7.76 -0.67
C LEU A 109 0.49 -8.49 -1.29
N TRP A 110 0.59 -9.79 -1.54
CA TRP A 110 -0.53 -10.57 -2.05
C TRP A 110 -1.71 -10.57 -1.07
N ARG A 111 -1.44 -10.81 0.22
CA ARG A 111 -2.46 -10.80 1.27
C ARG A 111 -3.13 -9.45 1.43
N LEU A 112 -2.33 -8.38 1.48
CA LEU A 112 -2.82 -7.01 1.52
C LEU A 112 -3.75 -6.68 0.34
N ARG A 113 -3.38 -7.11 -0.87
CA ARG A 113 -4.16 -6.83 -2.08
C ARG A 113 -5.41 -7.68 -2.22
N LYS A 114 -5.51 -8.80 -1.49
CA LYS A 114 -6.66 -9.73 -1.51
C LYS A 114 -7.50 -9.69 -0.24
N GLY A 115 -7.06 -8.98 0.80
CA GLY A 115 -7.76 -8.86 2.07
C GLY A 115 -7.61 -10.05 3.03
N SER A 116 -6.69 -11.00 2.77
CA SER A 116 -6.50 -12.21 3.59
C SER A 116 -5.09 -12.80 3.48
#